data_AF-A0A7Y7EDS1-F1
#
_entry.id   AF-A0A7Y7EDS1-F1
#
_cell.length_a   1.000
_cell.length_b   1.000
_cell.length_c   1.000
_cell.angle_alpha   90.00
_cell.angle_beta   90.00
_cell.angle_gamma   90.00
#
_symmetry.space_group_name_H-M   'P 1'
#
loop_
_entity.id
_entity.type
_entity.pdbx_description
1 polymer ?
#
loop_
_entity_poly.entity_id
_entity_poly.type
_entity_poly.pdbx_seq_one_letter_code
_entity_poly.pdbx_strand_id
1 'polypeptide(L)'
;METKTETSVVSKLNQLLIDYQVHYQNLRLFHWNVKGPFFFVLHAKFEELYREAAEKIDEVAERVLALDGIPKGSLKNIVSKAHVESHEEIMEANEMVEAIITGHKILIGDLNAVLQAAEEESDEGTIDIFTSYIQELEKHNWMFKSYLN
;
A
#
# COMPACT_ATOMS: atom_id res chain seq x y z
N MET A 1 22.53 -22.58 7.30
CA MET A 1 21.43 -21.65 7.62
C MET A 1 20.16 -22.47 7.54
N GLU A 2 19.55 -22.79 8.68
CA GLU A 2 18.27 -23.50 8.70
C GLU A 2 17.25 -22.65 7.94
N THR A 3 16.63 -23.23 6.92
CA THR A 3 15.49 -22.63 6.23
C THR A 3 14.31 -22.63 7.20
N LYS A 4 14.21 -21.59 8.03
CA LYS A 4 13.00 -21.31 8.80
C LYS A 4 11.85 -21.23 7.80
N THR A 5 10.85 -22.08 7.95
CA THR A 5 9.62 -22.03 7.14
C THR A 5 9.00 -20.66 7.31
N GLU A 6 8.76 -19.95 6.20
CA GLU A 6 8.11 -18.64 6.20
C GLU A 6 6.72 -18.78 6.85
N THR A 7 6.44 -17.97 7.88
CA THR A 7 5.13 -18.00 8.55
C THR A 7 4.05 -17.43 7.65
N SER A 8 2.77 -17.70 7.96
CA SER A 8 1.66 -17.15 7.18
C SER A 8 1.70 -15.62 7.24
N VAL A 9 1.93 -15.06 8.43
CA VAL A 9 2.05 -13.61 8.66
C VAL A 9 3.14 -12.99 7.79
N VAL A 10 4.36 -13.55 7.79
CA VAL A 10 5.48 -13.03 6.98
C VAL A 10 5.16 -13.07 5.49
N SER A 11 4.51 -14.14 5.02
CA SER A 11 4.09 -14.25 3.62
C SER A 11 3.09 -13.15 3.24
N LYS A 12 2.09 -12.89 4.10
CA LYS A 12 1.08 -11.83 3.86
C LYS A 12 1.67 -10.43 3.94
N LEU A 13 2.55 -10.17 4.90
CA LEU A 13 3.27 -8.89 4.99
C LEU A 13 4.15 -8.64 3.76
N ASN A 14 4.79 -9.68 3.20
CA ASN A 14 5.57 -9.54 1.98
C ASN A 14 4.70 -9.22 0.76
N GLN A 15 3.47 -9.74 0.69
CA GLN A 15 2.52 -9.35 -0.35
C GLN A 15 2.10 -7.88 -0.18
N LEU A 16 1.71 -7.49 1.03
CA LEU A 16 1.37 -6.12 1.38
C LEU A 16 2.51 -5.13 1.04
N LEU A 17 3.75 -5.50 1.34
CA LEU A 17 4.95 -4.71 1.00
C LEU A 17 5.07 -4.49 -0.51
N ILE A 18 4.85 -5.53 -1.30
CA ILE A 18 4.95 -5.46 -2.76
C ILE A 18 3.86 -4.54 -3.32
N ASP A 19 2.63 -4.67 -2.85
CA ASP A 19 1.50 -3.87 -3.30
C ASP A 19 1.62 -2.40 -2.90
N TYR A 20 2.13 -2.12 -1.69
CA TYR A 20 2.46 -0.75 -1.28
C TYR A 20 3.54 -0.11 -2.15
N GLN A 21 4.56 -0.86 -2.60
CA GLN A 21 5.62 -0.33 -3.46
C GLN A 21 5.07 0.16 -4.80
N VAL A 22 4.15 -0.60 -5.42
CA VAL A 22 3.48 -0.16 -6.66
C VAL A 22 2.58 1.04 -6.38
N HIS A 23 1.81 1.00 -5.29
CA HIS A 23 0.94 2.12 -4.92
C HIS A 23 1.73 3.42 -4.71
N TYR A 24 2.84 3.37 -3.98
CA TYR A 24 3.76 4.49 -3.79
C TYR A 24 4.29 5.04 -5.12
N GLN A 25 4.71 4.15 -6.02
CA GLN A 25 5.24 4.56 -7.32
C GLN A 25 4.17 5.24 -8.19
N ASN A 26 2.93 4.73 -8.18
CA ASN A 26 1.79 5.36 -8.84
C ASN A 26 1.51 6.75 -8.26
N LEU A 27 1.50 6.91 -6.93
CA LEU A 27 1.27 8.22 -6.30
C LEU A 27 2.32 9.26 -6.70
N ARG A 28 3.60 8.87 -6.79
CA ARG A 28 4.65 9.75 -7.34
C ARG A 28 4.41 10.10 -8.79
N LEU A 29 4.02 9.11 -9.59
CA LEU A 29 3.74 9.31 -11.00
C LEU A 29 2.59 10.30 -11.22
N PHE A 30 1.52 10.17 -10.43
CA PHE A 30 0.39 11.08 -10.44
C PHE A 30 0.78 12.47 -9.95
N HIS A 31 1.58 12.56 -8.89
CA HIS A 31 2.11 13.84 -8.38
C HIS A 31 2.89 14.61 -9.47
N TRP A 32 3.71 13.92 -10.27
CA TRP A 32 4.48 14.56 -11.34
C TRP A 32 3.63 14.96 -12.54
N ASN A 33 2.63 14.16 -12.90
CA ASN A 33 1.96 14.28 -14.19
C ASN A 33 0.54 14.86 -14.13
N VAL A 34 -0.04 15.07 -12.95
CA VAL A 34 -1.38 15.68 -12.81
C VAL A 34 -1.40 17.07 -13.45
N LYS A 35 -2.49 17.35 -14.16
CA LYS A 35 -2.74 18.63 -14.86
C LYS A 35 -4.19 19.04 -14.68
N GLY A 36 -4.52 20.25 -15.13
CA GLY A 36 -5.89 20.75 -15.14
C GLY A 36 -6.24 21.61 -13.92
N PRO A 37 -7.54 21.95 -13.76
CA PRO A 37 -7.99 22.99 -12.81
C PRO A 37 -7.71 22.65 -11.35
N PHE A 38 -7.55 21.37 -11.01
CA PHE A 38 -7.29 20.90 -9.65
C PHE A 38 -5.81 20.66 -9.34
N PHE A 39 -4.90 21.06 -10.24
CA PHE A 39 -3.46 20.80 -10.14
C PHE A 39 -2.90 21.05 -8.73
N PHE A 40 -3.07 22.26 -8.18
CA PHE A 40 -2.46 22.60 -6.89
C PHE A 40 -2.99 21.78 -5.72
N VAL A 41 -4.25 21.33 -5.77
CA VAL A 41 -4.86 20.52 -4.72
C VAL A 41 -4.38 19.07 -4.82
N LEU A 42 -4.49 18.48 -6.01
CA LEU A 42 -4.13 17.08 -6.23
C LEU A 42 -2.63 16.86 -6.18
N HIS A 43 -1.82 17.76 -6.72
CA HIS A 43 -0.36 17.68 -6.65
C HIS A 43 0.12 17.60 -5.20
N ALA A 44 -0.38 18.49 -4.33
CA ALA A 44 -0.05 18.47 -2.91
C ALA A 44 -0.60 17.21 -2.22
N LYS A 45 -1.84 16.80 -2.52
CA LYS A 45 -2.45 15.62 -1.90
C LYS A 45 -1.74 14.31 -2.29
N PHE A 46 -1.30 14.16 -3.54
CA PHE A 46 -0.52 13.00 -3.95
C PHE A 46 0.86 12.96 -3.28
N GLU A 47 1.44 14.12 -2.97
CA GLU A 47 2.67 14.19 -2.16
C GLU A 47 2.47 13.73 -0.73
N GLU A 48 1.43 14.22 -0.06
CA GLU A 48 1.04 13.77 1.27
C GLU A 48 0.90 12.24 1.28
N LEU A 49 0.15 11.68 0.33
CA LEU A 49 -0.07 10.23 0.26
C LEU A 49 1.19 9.43 -0.02
N TYR A 50 2.07 9.85 -0.94
CA TYR A 50 3.28 9.05 -1.19
C TYR A 50 4.23 9.07 0.01
N ARG A 51 4.22 10.14 0.83
CA ARG A 51 5.04 10.22 2.05
C ARG A 51 4.51 9.26 3.10
N GLU A 52 3.20 9.24 3.33
CA GLU A 52 2.56 8.24 4.18
C GLU A 52 2.83 6.82 3.69
N ALA A 53 2.69 6.56 2.39
CA ALA A 53 2.98 5.24 1.82
C ALA A 53 4.44 4.82 2.04
N ALA A 54 5.40 5.76 1.97
CA ALA A 54 6.81 5.48 2.23
C ALA A 54 7.06 5.06 3.69
N GLU A 55 6.42 5.72 4.66
CA GLU A 55 6.49 5.34 6.08
C GLU A 55 5.90 3.93 6.31
N LYS A 56 4.75 3.65 5.68
CA LYS A 56 4.08 2.35 5.75
C LYS A 56 4.90 1.22 5.13
N ILE A 57 5.57 1.49 4.01
CA ILE A 57 6.50 0.54 3.37
C ILE A 57 7.60 0.12 4.33
N ASP A 58 8.19 1.09 5.04
CA ASP A 58 9.26 0.84 6.00
C ASP A 58 8.76 0.02 7.19
N GLU A 59 7.65 0.43 7.81
CA GLU A 59 7.06 -0.29 8.95
C GLU A 59 6.67 -1.74 8.59
N VAL A 60 6.12 -1.99 7.39
CA VAL A 60 5.86 -3.36 6.91
C VAL A 60 7.15 -4.15 6.75
N ALA A 61 8.20 -3.56 6.15
CA ALA A 61 9.47 -4.25 5.94
C ALA A 61 10.18 -4.56 7.26
N GLU A 62 10.20 -3.61 8.19
CA GLU A 62 10.75 -3.80 9.53
C GLU A 62 9.94 -4.85 10.31
N ARG A 63 8.62 -4.88 10.15
CA ARG A 63 7.80 -5.93 10.78
C ARG A 63 8.12 -7.32 10.24
N VAL A 64 8.35 -7.46 8.93
CA VAL A 64 8.83 -8.72 8.35
C VAL A 64 10.15 -9.14 8.99
N LEU A 65 11.10 -8.21 9.18
CA LEU A 65 12.38 -8.50 9.84
C LEU A 65 12.21 -8.87 11.32
N ALA A 66 11.31 -8.21 12.04
CA ALA A 66 11.02 -8.48 13.44
C ALA A 66 10.44 -9.89 13.67
N LEU A 67 9.82 -10.48 12.64
CA LEU A 67 9.32 -11.85 12.63
C LEU A 67 10.34 -12.87 12.05
N ASP A 68 11.63 -12.49 12.01
CA ASP A 68 12.74 -13.24 11.40
C ASP A 68 12.55 -13.56 9.90
N GLY A 69 11.68 -12.81 9.22
CA GLY A 69 11.43 -12.91 7.78
C GLY A 69 12.44 -12.13 6.94
N ILE A 70 12.36 -12.29 5.62
CA ILE A 70 13.17 -11.52 4.66
C ILE A 70 12.24 -10.67 3.79
N PRO A 71 12.29 -9.33 3.90
CA PRO A 71 11.48 -8.43 3.09
C PRO A 71 11.69 -8.67 1.59
N LYS A 72 10.60 -8.80 0.84
CA LYS A 72 10.62 -9.13 -0.59
C LYS A 72 10.47 -7.93 -1.52
N GLY A 73 10.83 -6.72 -1.09
CA GLY A 73 10.70 -5.46 -1.86
C GLY A 73 11.64 -5.25 -3.07
N SER A 74 12.23 -6.31 -3.64
CA SER A 74 13.05 -6.15 -4.87
C SER A 74 12.16 -5.87 -6.09
N LEU A 75 12.63 -5.06 -7.05
CA LEU A 75 11.91 -4.79 -8.31
C LEU A 75 11.47 -6.06 -9.03
N LYS A 76 12.30 -7.12 -9.01
CA LYS A 76 11.94 -8.43 -9.58
C LYS A 76 10.66 -8.98 -8.97
N ASN A 77 10.55 -8.96 -7.65
CA ASN A 77 9.36 -9.45 -6.96
C ASN A 77 8.17 -8.54 -7.23
N ILE A 78 8.37 -7.22 -7.11
CA ILE A 78 7.33 -6.22 -7.31
C ILE A 78 6.64 -6.41 -8.66
N VAL A 79 7.43 -6.42 -9.75
CA VAL A 79 6.90 -6.58 -11.13
C VAL A 79 6.20 -7.92 -11.33
N SER A 80 6.62 -8.98 -10.65
CA SER A 80 6.09 -10.34 -10.85
C SER A 80 4.88 -10.71 -9.99
N LYS A 81 4.63 -10.00 -8.89
CA LYS A 81 3.69 -10.43 -7.84
C LYS A 81 2.71 -9.36 -7.37
N ALA A 82 2.86 -8.12 -7.81
CA ALA A 82 1.91 -7.07 -7.43
C ALA A 82 0.50 -7.39 -7.94
N HIS A 83 -0.46 -7.20 -7.05
CA HIS A 83 -1.88 -7.15 -7.35
C HIS A 83 -2.34 -5.73 -7.68
N VAL A 84 -1.73 -4.71 -7.05
CA VAL A 84 -1.92 -3.31 -7.42
C VAL A 84 -1.36 -3.09 -8.83
N GLU A 85 -2.20 -2.57 -9.71
CA GLU A 85 -1.83 -2.26 -11.10
C GLU A 85 -0.86 -1.07 -11.14
N SER A 86 0.19 -1.19 -11.95
CA SER A 86 1.04 -0.04 -12.30
C SER A 86 0.35 0.73 -13.43
N HIS A 87 0.26 2.05 -13.29
CA HIS A 87 -0.45 2.88 -14.26
C HIS A 87 0.50 3.61 -15.24
N GLU A 88 -0.06 4.07 -16.36
CA GLU A 88 0.60 4.86 -17.40
C GLU A 88 0.95 6.27 -16.90
N GLU A 89 1.93 6.94 -17.53
CA GLU A 89 2.40 8.26 -17.07
C GLU A 89 1.40 9.39 -17.30
N ILE A 90 0.54 9.27 -18.31
CA ILE A 90 -0.42 10.31 -18.71
C ILE A 90 -1.84 9.80 -18.49
N MET A 91 -2.52 10.40 -17.52
CA MET A 91 -3.90 10.10 -17.15
C MET A 91 -4.67 11.39 -16.85
N GLU A 92 -6.00 11.34 -16.93
CA GLU A 92 -6.82 12.43 -16.44
C GLU A 92 -6.90 12.44 -14.91
N ALA A 93 -7.07 13.63 -14.33
CA ALA A 93 -7.03 13.82 -12.87
C ALA A 93 -8.05 12.93 -12.13
N ASN A 94 -9.25 12.74 -12.68
CA ASN A 94 -10.26 11.88 -12.07
C ASN A 94 -9.88 10.40 -12.16
N GLU A 95 -9.25 9.96 -13.26
CA GLU A 95 -8.77 8.59 -13.43
C GLU A 95 -7.65 8.26 -12.42
N MET A 96 -6.76 9.23 -12.15
CA MET A 96 -5.74 9.07 -11.10
C MET A 96 -6.39 8.85 -9.72
N VAL A 97 -7.46 9.60 -9.40
CA VAL A 97 -8.18 9.44 -8.14
C VAL A 97 -8.92 8.10 -8.06
N GLU A 98 -9.53 7.64 -9.16
CA GLU A 98 -10.15 6.31 -9.26
C GLU A 98 -9.12 5.18 -9.09
N ALA A 99 -7.93 5.34 -9.68
CA ALA A 99 -6.82 4.41 -9.52
C ALA A 99 -6.36 4.32 -8.05
N ILE A 100 -6.27 5.45 -7.34
CA ILE A 100 -5.96 5.46 -5.90
C ILE A 100 -7.02 4.68 -5.10
N ILE A 101 -8.31 4.93 -5.35
CA ILE A 101 -9.39 4.21 -4.66
C ILE A 101 -9.31 2.70 -4.92
N THR A 102 -8.98 2.31 -6.15
CA THR A 102 -8.83 0.91 -6.53
C THR A 102 -7.61 0.28 -5.84
N GLY A 103 -6.47 0.96 -5.83
CA GLY A 103 -5.29 0.54 -5.09
C GLY A 103 -5.56 0.38 -3.59
N HIS A 104 -6.27 1.33 -2.97
CA HIS A 104 -6.66 1.23 -1.56
C HIS A 104 -7.52 0.00 -1.26
N LYS A 105 -8.43 -0.40 -2.16
CA LYS A 105 -9.24 -1.62 -1.97
C LYS A 105 -8.37 -2.87 -1.93
N ILE A 106 -7.33 -2.93 -2.77
CA ILE A 106 -6.36 -4.04 -2.79
C ILE A 106 -5.58 -4.04 -1.48
N LEU A 107 -5.00 -2.90 -1.08
CA LEU A 107 -4.26 -2.76 0.17
C LEU A 107 -5.10 -3.11 1.41
N ILE A 108 -6.37 -2.70 1.46
CA ILE A 108 -7.30 -3.10 2.53
C ILE A 108 -7.50 -4.63 2.52
N GLY A 109 -7.62 -5.26 1.35
CA GLY A 109 -7.68 -6.72 1.23
C GLY A 109 -6.43 -7.40 1.78
N ASP A 110 -5.24 -6.90 1.43
CA ASP A 110 -3.96 -7.42 1.93
C ASP A 110 -3.82 -7.23 3.44
N LEU A 111 -4.20 -6.05 3.96
CA LEU A 111 -4.21 -5.76 5.40
C LEU A 111 -5.14 -6.72 6.15
N ASN A 112 -6.36 -6.96 5.67
CA ASN A 112 -7.26 -7.93 6.29
C ASN A 112 -6.66 -9.35 6.28
N ALA A 113 -5.97 -9.75 5.21
CA ALA A 113 -5.29 -11.04 5.15
C ALA A 113 -4.11 -11.12 6.14
N VAL A 114 -3.38 -10.02 6.35
CA VAL A 114 -2.34 -9.91 7.40
C VAL A 114 -2.97 -10.06 8.79
N LEU A 115 -4.03 -9.30 9.08
CA LEU A 115 -4.69 -9.33 10.39
C LEU A 115 -5.28 -10.72 10.70
N GLN A 116 -5.91 -11.37 9.71
CA GLN A 116 -6.41 -12.74 9.87
C GLN A 116 -5.28 -13.72 10.21
N ALA A 117 -4.16 -13.68 9.47
CA ALA A 117 -3.03 -14.56 9.73
C ALA A 117 -2.39 -14.26 11.11
N ALA A 118 -2.34 -12.99 11.49
CA ALA A 118 -1.83 -12.58 12.80
C ALA A 118 -2.73 -13.06 13.94
N GLU A 119 -4.05 -13.00 13.79
CA GLU A 119 -5.01 -13.54 14.76
C GLU A 119 -4.86 -15.06 14.92
N GLU A 120 -4.73 -15.80 13.81
CA GLU A 120 -4.50 -17.25 13.81
C GLU A 120 -3.20 -17.65 14.52
N GLU A 121 -2.16 -16.80 14.46
CA GLU A 121 -0.86 -17.01 15.11
C GLU A 121 -0.74 -16.29 16.47
N SER A 122 -1.80 -15.63 16.97
CA SER A 122 -1.78 -14.80 18.19
C SER A 122 -0.69 -13.71 18.20
N ASP A 123 -0.41 -13.13 17.03
CA ASP A 123 0.54 -12.05 16.84
C ASP A 123 -0.09 -10.66 17.06
N GLU A 124 -0.25 -10.31 18.35
CA GLU A 124 -0.81 -9.03 18.79
C GLU A 124 -0.02 -7.81 18.28
N GLY A 125 1.30 -7.94 18.08
CA GLY A 125 2.13 -6.83 17.61
C GLY A 125 1.82 -6.44 16.17
N THR A 126 1.59 -7.44 15.30
CA THR A 126 1.14 -7.19 13.92
C THR A 126 -0.28 -6.62 13.90
N ILE A 127 -1.17 -7.10 14.78
CA ILE A 127 -2.56 -6.62 14.87
C ILE A 127 -2.60 -5.13 15.28
N ASP A 128 -1.84 -4.75 16.30
CA ASP A 128 -1.79 -3.38 16.83
C ASP A 128 -1.34 -2.38 15.75
N ILE A 129 -0.27 -2.69 15.02
CA ILE A 129 0.29 -1.84 13.97
C ILE A 129 -0.73 -1.62 12.83
N PHE A 130 -1.27 -2.71 12.26
CA PHE A 130 -1.95 -2.63 10.96
C PHE A 130 -3.47 -2.39 11.03
N THR A 131 -4.08 -2.47 12.21
CA THR A 131 -5.52 -2.17 12.36
C THR A 131 -5.83 -0.72 11.98
N SER A 132 -4.98 0.23 12.39
CA SER A 132 -5.16 1.66 12.12
C SER A 132 -5.08 2.00 10.62
N TYR A 133 -4.28 1.26 9.86
CA TYR A 133 -4.06 1.51 8.44
C TYR A 133 -5.35 1.33 7.63
N ILE A 134 -6.18 0.34 7.97
CA ILE A 134 -7.46 0.13 7.30
C ILE A 134 -8.35 1.36 7.48
N GLN A 135 -8.47 1.87 8.71
CA GLN A 135 -9.26 3.05 9.02
C GLN A 135 -8.79 4.28 8.22
N GLU A 136 -7.48 4.47 8.10
CA GLU A 136 -6.90 5.57 7.33
C GLU A 136 -7.22 5.47 5.83
N LEU A 137 -7.06 4.29 5.23
CA LEU A 137 -7.39 4.05 3.83
C LEU A 137 -8.89 4.22 3.55
N GLU A 138 -9.75 3.78 4.47
CA GLU A 138 -11.21 3.99 4.38
C GLU A 138 -11.58 5.47 4.44
N LYS A 139 -10.95 6.23 5.35
CA LYS A 139 -11.13 7.69 5.44
C LYS A 139 -10.69 8.38 4.16
N HIS A 140 -9.54 8.01 3.59
CA HIS A 140 -9.10 8.53 2.30
C HIS A 140 -10.09 8.18 1.19
N ASN A 141 -10.55 6.93 1.13
CA ASN A 141 -11.53 6.50 0.13
C ASN A 141 -12.84 7.29 0.21
N TRP A 142 -13.32 7.64 1.40
CA TRP A 142 -14.46 8.54 1.55
C TRP A 142 -14.17 9.91 0.93
N MET A 143 -13.05 10.54 1.27
CA MET A 143 -12.69 11.86 0.74
C MET A 143 -12.53 11.85 -0.79
N PHE A 144 -11.89 10.82 -1.35
CA PHE A 144 -11.72 10.70 -2.80
C PHE A 144 -13.03 10.42 -3.53
N LYS A 145 -13.91 9.58 -2.97
CA LYS A 145 -15.26 9.41 -3.52
C LYS A 145 -16.03 10.72 -3.48
N SER A 146 -15.92 11.51 -2.41
CA SER A 146 -16.54 12.83 -2.35
C SER A 146 -15.98 13.82 -3.37
N TYR A 147 -14.69 13.74 -3.69
CA TYR A 147 -14.07 14.55 -4.74
C TYR A 147 -14.59 14.21 -6.15
N LEU A 148 -14.90 12.93 -6.42
CA LEU A 148 -15.38 12.47 -7.73
C LEU A 148 -16.88 12.71 -8.00
N ASN A 149 -17.66 13.03 -6.96
CA ASN A 149 -19.12 13.21 -7.06
C ASN A 149 -19.54 14.66 -7.28
#